data_AF-A0A7S1MIG9-F1
#
_entry.id   AF-A0A7S1MIG9-F1
#
_cell.length_a   1.000
_cell.length_b   1.000
_cell.length_c   1.000
_cell.angle_alpha   90.00
_cell.angle_beta   90.00
_cell.angle_gamma   90.00
#
_symmetry.space_group_name_H-M   'P 1'
#
loop_
_entity.id
_entity.type
_entity.pdbx_description
1 polymer ?
#
loop_
_entity_poly.entity_id
_entity_poly.type
_entity_poly.pdbx_seq_one_letter_code
_entity_poly.pdbx_strand_id
1 'polypeptide(L)'
;YLIENWGSRTVSVEVNKTEERGGPSVRMSVKRLIKEMYKEEREGQFYAIIDFDGDSKAKADFDLSAPLRCKEVVPQSLTLWMSSGGTKSVLHEDDAENVLMLLAGRKSVMLVHQDEAR
;
A
#
# COMPACT_ATOMS: atom_id res chain seq x y z
N TYR A 1 10.68 11.03 8.39
CA TYR A 1 9.21 11.15 8.24
C TYR A 1 8.43 9.96 8.80
N LEU A 2 8.32 8.81 8.10
CA LEU A 2 7.43 7.72 8.54
C LEU A 2 7.77 7.16 9.94
N ILE A 3 9.05 6.97 10.25
CA ILE A 3 9.51 6.53 11.58
C ILE A 3 9.15 7.54 12.68
N GLU A 4 9.24 8.83 12.39
CA GLU A 4 9.00 9.89 13.38
C GLU A 4 7.51 10.02 13.70
N ASN A 5 6.65 9.93 12.68
CA ASN A 5 5.22 10.11 12.84
C ASN A 5 4.49 8.82 13.26
N TRP A 6 4.91 7.66 12.74
CA TRP A 6 4.19 6.38 12.92
C TRP A 6 5.09 5.22 13.35
N GLY A 7 6.33 5.47 13.77
CA GLY A 7 7.31 4.41 14.06
C GLY A 7 6.85 3.38 15.11
N SER A 8 6.01 3.76 16.06
CA SER A 8 5.43 2.88 17.08
C SER A 8 4.18 2.13 16.61
N ARG A 9 3.55 2.53 15.50
CA ARG A 9 2.34 1.89 14.96
C ARG A 9 2.66 0.47 14.54
N THR A 10 1.86 -0.48 14.99
CA THR A 10 1.95 -1.89 14.61
C THR A 10 1.13 -2.13 13.35
N VAL A 11 1.74 -2.74 12.34
CA VAL A 11 1.15 -3.01 11.02
C VAL A 11 1.23 -4.50 10.70
N SER A 12 0.33 -4.96 9.83
CA SER A 12 0.39 -6.31 9.25
C SER A 12 1.33 -6.28 8.04
N VAL A 13 2.26 -7.22 7.99
CA VAL A 13 3.26 -7.32 6.92
C VAL A 13 3.24 -8.73 6.37
N GLU A 14 2.92 -8.86 5.08
CA GLU A 14 3.05 -10.12 4.35
C GLU A 14 4.53 -10.46 4.23
N VAL A 15 4.89 -11.73 4.45
CA VAL A 15 6.30 -12.15 4.44
C VAL A 15 6.82 -12.51 3.05
N ASN A 16 5.94 -12.54 2.05
CA ASN A 16 6.24 -12.75 0.64
C ASN A 16 5.97 -11.47 -0.16
N LYS A 17 6.79 -11.20 -1.18
CA LYS A 17 6.58 -10.06 -2.09
C LYS A 17 5.59 -10.33 -3.21
N THR A 18 5.33 -11.60 -3.51
CA THR A 18 4.25 -12.01 -4.39
C THR A 18 3.01 -12.22 -3.53
N GLU A 19 1.93 -11.55 -3.90
CA GLU A 19 0.65 -11.66 -3.21
C GLU A 19 0.17 -13.11 -3.16
N GLU A 20 -0.15 -13.57 -1.95
CA GLU A 20 -0.77 -14.85 -1.67
C GLU A 20 -2.03 -14.59 -0.84
N ARG A 21 -3.22 -14.80 -1.42
CA ARG A 21 -4.48 -14.51 -0.73
C ARG A 21 -4.63 -15.40 0.50
N GLY A 22 -4.73 -14.76 1.67
CA GLY A 22 -4.75 -15.47 2.96
C GLY A 22 -3.39 -16.00 3.41
N GLY A 23 -2.31 -15.55 2.77
CA GLY A 23 -0.94 -15.94 3.08
C GLY A 23 -0.46 -15.48 4.46
N PRO A 24 0.71 -15.97 4.89
CA PRO A 24 1.26 -15.65 6.20
C PRO A 24 1.57 -14.15 6.33
N SER A 25 1.15 -13.58 7.45
CA SER A 25 1.49 -12.22 7.83
C SER A 25 2.10 -12.16 9.23
N VAL A 26 2.96 -11.18 9.45
CA VAL A 26 3.57 -10.90 10.74
C VAL A 26 3.22 -9.49 11.16
N ARG A 27 3.00 -9.31 12.47
CA ARG A 27 2.81 -7.98 13.04
C ARG A 27 4.14 -7.40 13.47
N MET A 28 4.44 -6.18 13.02
CA MET A 28 5.62 -5.45 13.47
C MET A 28 5.38 -3.95 13.47
N SER A 29 6.24 -3.19 14.17
CA SER A 29 6.15 -1.73 14.14
C SER A 29 6.65 -1.17 12.81
N VAL A 30 6.14 -0.03 12.37
CA VAL A 30 6.63 0.69 11.17
C VAL A 30 8.14 0.94 11.27
N LYS A 31 8.64 1.30 12.46
CA LYS A 31 10.08 1.49 12.70
C LYS A 31 10.87 0.21 12.45
N ARG A 32 10.35 -0.95 12.88
CA ARG A 32 11.01 -2.24 12.64
C ARG A 32 10.96 -2.58 11.16
N LEU A 33 9.80 -2.47 10.51
CA LEU A 33 9.64 -2.72 9.07
C LEU A 33 10.67 -1.95 8.26
N ILE A 34 10.75 -0.62 8.43
CA ILE A 34 11.65 0.23 7.64
C ILE A 34 13.13 -0.14 7.85
N LYS A 35 13.51 -0.52 9.09
CA LYS A 35 14.88 -0.94 9.39
C LYS A 35 15.24 -2.32 8.84
N GLU A 36 14.26 -3.20 8.68
CA GLU A 36 14.48 -4.58 8.26
C GLU A 36 14.32 -4.78 6.75
N MET A 37 13.40 -4.07 6.09
CA MET A 37 13.02 -4.34 4.68
C MET A 37 14.10 -4.06 3.64
N TYR A 38 15.13 -3.30 4.01
CA TYR A 38 16.27 -2.97 3.14
C TYR A 38 17.51 -3.82 3.43
N LYS A 39 17.45 -4.74 4.39
CA LYS A 39 18.58 -5.63 4.65
C LYS A 39 18.67 -6.71 3.58
N GLU A 40 19.89 -7.06 3.17
CA GLU A 40 20.15 -8.03 2.11
C GLU A 40 19.55 -9.41 2.43
N GLU A 41 19.64 -9.88 3.67
CA GLU A 41 19.04 -11.15 4.09
C GLU A 41 17.49 -11.16 4.10
N ARG A 42 16.88 -9.99 3.91
CA ARG A 42 15.43 -9.79 3.80
C ARG A 42 15.04 -9.33 2.40
N GLU A 43 15.97 -9.32 1.44
CA GLU A 43 15.67 -9.03 0.04
C GLU A 43 14.70 -10.09 -0.48
N GLY A 44 13.50 -9.67 -0.87
CA GLY A 44 12.43 -10.58 -1.29
C GLY A 44 11.34 -10.81 -0.25
N GLN A 45 11.53 -10.31 0.98
CA GLN A 45 10.56 -10.38 2.06
C GLN A 45 9.90 -9.01 2.28
N PHE A 46 8.76 -9.03 2.97
CA PHE A 46 8.01 -7.88 3.43
C PHE A 46 7.30 -7.06 2.35
N TYR A 47 5.97 -7.19 2.38
CA TYR A 47 5.04 -6.29 1.76
C TYR A 47 4.05 -5.81 2.82
N ALA A 48 4.03 -4.50 3.09
CA ALA A 48 3.22 -3.93 4.14
C ALA A 48 2.01 -3.22 3.56
N ILE A 49 0.86 -3.49 4.18
CA ILE A 49 -0.40 -2.82 3.91
C ILE A 49 -0.76 -2.04 5.17
N ILE A 50 -0.75 -0.71 5.08
CA ILE A 50 -0.94 0.18 6.22
C ILE A 50 -2.19 1.02 5.98
N ASP A 51 -3.24 0.70 6.73
CA ASP A 51 -4.48 1.49 6.79
C ASP A 51 -4.24 2.85 7.47
N PHE A 52 -4.83 3.93 6.97
CA PHE A 52 -4.81 5.26 7.57
C PHE A 52 -6.23 5.87 7.71
N ASP A 53 -7.26 5.04 7.71
CA ASP A 53 -8.66 5.49 7.67
C ASP A 53 -9.05 6.35 8.88
N GLY A 54 -8.48 6.06 10.04
CA GLY A 54 -8.68 6.84 11.26
C GLY A 54 -7.68 7.98 11.50
N ASP A 55 -6.72 8.21 10.59
CA ASP A 55 -5.58 9.09 10.85
C ASP A 55 -5.70 10.42 10.10
N SER A 56 -6.18 11.46 10.80
CA SER A 56 -6.36 12.80 10.22
C SER A 56 -5.04 13.45 9.79
N LYS A 57 -3.92 13.11 10.43
CA LYS A 57 -2.61 13.63 10.07
C LYS A 57 -2.12 13.01 8.77
N ALA A 58 -2.26 11.69 8.63
CA ALA A 58 -1.95 11.02 7.38
C ALA A 58 -2.82 11.54 6.24
N LYS A 59 -4.14 11.67 6.45
CA LYS A 59 -5.08 12.21 5.45
C LYS A 59 -4.71 13.61 4.97
N ALA A 60 -4.13 14.46 5.82
CA ALA A 60 -3.70 15.81 5.44
C ALA A 60 -2.52 15.83 4.47
N ASP A 61 -1.74 14.74 4.38
CA ASP A 61 -0.62 14.62 3.43
C ASP A 61 -1.10 14.21 2.02
N PHE A 62 -2.38 13.86 1.85
CA PHE A 62 -2.96 13.46 0.56
C PHE A 62 -3.74 14.63 -0.06
N ASP A 63 -3.35 15.00 -1.29
CA ASP A 63 -4.11 15.92 -2.13
C ASP A 63 -4.54 15.19 -3.39
N LEU A 64 -5.85 15.16 -3.65
CA LEU A 64 -6.38 14.61 -4.89
C LEU A 64 -6.05 15.56 -6.04
N SER A 65 -5.75 15.01 -7.21
CA SER A 65 -5.57 15.83 -8.41
C SER A 65 -6.83 16.65 -8.72
N ALA A 66 -6.68 17.82 -9.32
CA ALA A 66 -7.78 18.78 -9.54
C ALA A 66 -9.06 18.16 -10.14
N PRO A 67 -9.02 17.23 -11.12
CA PRO A 67 -10.23 16.58 -11.65
C PRO A 67 -11.01 15.76 -10.63
N LEU A 68 -10.33 15.25 -9.60
CA LEU A 68 -10.91 14.39 -8.56
C LEU A 68 -11.30 15.18 -7.29
N ARG A 69 -11.01 16.49 -7.21
CA ARG A 69 -11.40 17.35 -6.10
C ARG A 69 -12.83 17.89 -6.26
N CYS A 70 -13.76 17.03 -6.64
CA CYS A 70 -15.17 17.36 -6.73
C CYS A 70 -15.92 16.78 -5.52
N LYS A 71 -17.11 17.32 -5.24
CA LYS A 71 -17.93 16.92 -4.07
C LYS A 71 -18.46 15.49 -4.20
N GLU A 72 -18.48 14.95 -5.41
CA GLU A 72 -18.94 13.61 -5.76
C GLU A 72 -17.90 12.53 -5.40
N VAL A 73 -16.61 12.88 -5.37
CA VAL A 73 -15.53 11.95 -5.01
C VAL A 73 -15.23 12.11 -3.53
N VAL A 74 -15.67 11.14 -2.73
CA VAL A 74 -15.44 11.11 -1.28
C VAL A 74 -14.59 9.89 -0.93
N PRO A 75 -13.27 10.06 -0.69
CA PRO A 75 -12.40 8.96 -0.29
C PRO A 75 -12.89 8.30 0.99
N GLN A 76 -13.23 7.01 0.89
CA GLN A 76 -13.70 6.21 2.03
C GLN A 76 -12.53 5.59 2.79
N SER A 77 -11.53 5.10 2.06
CA SER A 77 -10.35 4.45 2.61
C SER A 77 -9.06 5.07 2.08
N LEU A 78 -8.01 5.00 2.89
CA LEU A 78 -6.67 5.47 2.64
C LEU A 78 -5.69 4.37 3.07
N THR A 79 -5.11 3.69 2.09
CA THR A 79 -4.14 2.63 2.33
C THR A 79 -2.78 2.98 1.73
N LEU A 80 -1.72 2.75 2.49
CA LEU A 80 -0.34 2.82 2.01
C LEU A 80 0.21 1.40 1.81
N TRP A 81 0.60 1.12 0.57
CA TRP A 81 1.35 -0.08 0.21
C TRP A 81 2.84 0.23 0.17
N MET A 82 3.65 -0.53 0.91
CA MET A 82 5.08 -0.28 1.06
C MET A 82 5.91 -1.56 0.97
N SER A 83 7.03 -1.49 0.25
CA SER A 83 8.04 -2.54 0.19
C SER A 83 9.40 -1.97 -0.20
N SER A 84 10.44 -2.82 -0.20
CA SER A 84 11.75 -2.50 -0.79
C SER A 84 11.82 -2.70 -2.32
N GLY A 85 10.67 -2.84 -3.00
CA GLY A 85 10.60 -3.09 -4.44
C GLY A 85 10.49 -4.58 -4.81
N GLY A 86 10.15 -4.89 -6.06
CA GLY A 86 10.00 -6.28 -6.53
C GLY A 86 8.71 -6.97 -6.09
N THR A 87 7.77 -6.25 -5.49
CA THR A 87 6.45 -6.78 -5.16
C THR A 87 5.59 -6.99 -6.39
N LYS A 88 4.76 -8.04 -6.35
CA LYS A 88 3.83 -8.40 -7.43
C LYS A 88 2.47 -8.72 -6.82
N SER A 89 1.44 -8.03 -7.31
CA SER A 89 0.05 -8.39 -7.09
C SER A 89 -0.45 -9.26 -8.23
N VAL A 90 -1.42 -10.13 -7.95
CA VAL A 90 -2.10 -10.90 -9.00
C VAL A 90 -3.04 -9.98 -9.79
N LEU A 91 -3.42 -10.38 -11.01
CA LEU A 91 -4.49 -9.69 -11.72
C LEU A 91 -5.81 -9.94 -10.97
N HIS A 92 -6.53 -8.87 -10.63
CA HIS A 92 -7.81 -8.91 -9.92
C HIS A 92 -8.66 -7.69 -10.24
N GLU A 93 -9.93 -7.77 -9.86
CA GLU A 93 -10.85 -6.63 -9.76
C GLU A 93 -11.06 -6.26 -8.28
N ASP A 94 -11.23 -4.97 -8.04
CA ASP A 94 -11.62 -4.40 -6.74
C ASP A 94 -13.16 -4.25 -6.70
N ASP A 95 -13.75 -4.24 -5.50
CA ASP A 95 -15.20 -4.05 -5.28
C ASP A 95 -15.63 -2.57 -5.23
N ALA A 96 -14.69 -1.65 -5.46
CA ALA A 96 -14.90 -0.21 -5.44
C ALA A 96 -13.94 0.51 -6.41
N GLU A 97 -14.27 1.77 -6.72
CA GLU A 97 -13.40 2.66 -7.48
C GLU A 97 -12.12 2.99 -6.69
N ASN A 98 -10.97 3.02 -7.39
CA ASN A 98 -9.67 3.15 -6.73
C ASN A 98 -8.79 4.21 -7.40
N VAL A 99 -8.10 5.02 -6.59
CA VAL A 99 -7.10 6.00 -7.03
C VAL A 99 -5.72 5.56 -6.55
N LEU A 100 -4.97 4.90 -7.44
CA LEU A 100 -3.63 4.43 -7.12
C LEU A 100 -2.58 5.54 -7.30
N MET A 101 -2.10 6.09 -6.18
CA MET A 101 -1.08 7.14 -6.16
C MET A 101 0.30 6.58 -5.81
N LEU A 102 1.34 7.02 -6.54
CA LEU A 102 2.72 6.60 -6.31
C LEU A 102 3.47 7.66 -5.48
N LEU A 103 3.83 7.31 -4.24
CA LEU A 103 4.61 8.18 -3.36
C LEU A 103 6.12 8.11 -3.66
N ALA A 104 6.66 6.92 -3.90
CA ALA A 104 8.08 6.70 -4.15
C ALA A 104 8.32 5.46 -5.02
N GLY A 105 9.39 5.50 -5.83
CA GLY A 105 9.81 4.38 -6.68
C GLY A 105 9.11 4.36 -8.04
N ARG A 106 8.81 3.16 -8.54
CA ARG A 106 8.11 2.91 -9.81
C ARG A 106 7.24 1.66 -9.67
N LYS A 107 6.03 1.70 -10.23
CA LYS A 107 5.14 0.54 -10.37
C LYS A 107 4.74 0.40 -11.84
N SER A 108 4.85 -0.81 -12.36
CA SER A 108 4.28 -1.17 -13.67
C SER A 108 2.89 -1.76 -13.42
N VAL A 109 1.89 -1.24 -14.12
CA VAL A 109 0.50 -1.68 -13.99
C VAL A 109 -0.03 -2.17 -15.34
N MET A 110 -0.84 -3.21 -15.30
CA MET A 110 -1.63 -3.71 -16.43
C MET A 110 -3.09 -3.52 -16.08
N LEU A 111 -3.82 -2.82 -16.94
CA LEU A 111 -5.26 -2.63 -16.81
C LEU A 111 -5.93 -3.40 -17.94
N VAL A 112 -6.95 -4.18 -17.60
CA VAL A 112 -7.74 -4.97 -18.54
C VAL A 112 -9.18 -4.48 -18.42
N HIS A 113 -9.82 -4.20 -19.56
CA HIS A 113 -11.23 -3.82 -19.54
C HIS A 113 -12.07 -5.02 -19.08
N GLN A 114 -13.10 -4.78 -18.27
CA GLN A 114 -13.95 -5.84 -17.72
C GLN A 114 -14.56 -6.76 -18.82
N ASP A 115 -14.82 -6.21 -20.01
CA ASP A 115 -15.38 -6.97 -21.14
C ASP A 115 -14.41 -8.04 -21.70
N GLU A 116 -13.12 -7.93 -21.38
CA GLU A 116 -12.05 -8.87 -21.76
C GLU A 116 -11.85 -9.99 -20.72
N ALA A 117 -12.59 -9.99 -19.61
CA ALA A 117 -12.47 -10.98 -18.54
C ALA A 117 -13.22 -12.31 -18.83
N ARG A 118 -13.48 -12.62 -20.10
CA ARG A 118 -14.23 -13.81 -20.53
C ARG A 118 -13.41 -15.10 -20.46
#